data_AF-A0A351J0H9-F1
#
_entry.id   AF-A0A351J0H9-F1
#
_cell.length_a   1.000
_cell.length_b   1.000
_cell.length_c   1.000
_cell.angle_alpha   90.00
_cell.angle_beta   90.00
_cell.angle_gamma   90.00
#
_symmetry.space_group_name_H-M   'P 1'
#
loop_
_entity.id
_entity.type
_entity.pdbx_description
1 polymer ?
#
loop_
_entity_poly.entity_id
_entity_poly.type
_entity_poly.pdbx_seq_one_letter_code
_entity_poly.pdbx_strand_id
1 'polypeptide(L)' 'EPDEVNRHLEIEEERVSIRKAVSGLNERDRLIITLRFGLHGKDEMTQKEVADTLGISQSYISRLEKRIIDKLKKEISSS' A
#
# COMPACT_ATOMS: atom_id res chain seq x y z
N GLU A 1 10.21 -23.94 -18.89
CA GLU A 1 10.53 -22.97 -19.97
C GLU A 1 11.20 -21.75 -19.35
N PRO A 2 12.08 -21.04 -20.07
CA PRO A 2 12.75 -19.81 -19.61
C PRO A 2 11.77 -18.73 -19.10
N ASP A 3 10.54 -18.81 -19.60
CA ASP A 3 9.44 -17.89 -19.37
C ASP A 3 8.92 -17.88 -17.92
N GLU A 4 8.98 -19.02 -17.22
CA GLU A 4 8.51 -19.10 -15.83
C GLU A 4 9.52 -18.46 -14.87
N VAL A 5 10.81 -18.68 -15.11
CA VAL A 5 11.90 -18.05 -14.33
C VAL A 5 11.87 -16.53 -14.51
N ASN A 6 11.63 -16.05 -15.73
CA ASN A 6 11.55 -14.62 -16.00
C ASN A 6 10.35 -13.98 -15.28
N ARG A 7 9.16 -14.60 -15.35
CA ARG A 7 7.98 -14.14 -14.60
C ARG A 7 8.22 -14.08 -13.09
N HIS A 8 8.93 -15.07 -12.53
CA HIS A 8 9.26 -15.04 -11.11
C HIS A 8 10.18 -13.87 -10.74
N LEU A 9 11.18 -13.57 -11.58
CA LEU A 9 12.08 -12.44 -11.37
C LEU A 9 11.32 -11.10 -11.45
N GLU A 10 10.46 -10.92 -12.45
CA GLU A 10 9.62 -9.72 -12.61
C GLU A 10 8.71 -9.48 -11.38
N ILE A 11 8.07 -10.54 -10.87
CA ILE A 11 7.21 -10.44 -9.67
C ILE A 11 8.01 -10.03 -8.44
N GLU A 12 9.22 -10.57 -8.25
CA GLU A 12 10.06 -10.21 -7.10
C GLU A 12 10.59 -8.77 -7.21
N GLU A 13 10.95 -8.31 -8.40
CA GLU A 13 11.31 -6.91 -8.64
C GLU A 13 10.15 -5.94 -8.32
N GLU A 14 8.94 -6.28 -8.79
CA GLU A 14 7.74 -5.49 -8.50
C GLU A 14 7.44 -5.44 -6.99
N ARG A 15 7.58 -6.57 -6.29
CA ARG A 15 7.44 -6.65 -4.83
C ARG A 15 8.46 -5.79 -4.10
N VAL A 16 9.72 -5.78 -4.53
CA VAL A 16 10.77 -4.94 -3.94
C VAL A 16 10.43 -3.46 -4.12
N SER A 17 10.01 -3.04 -5.31
CA SER A 17 9.61 -1.66 -5.61
C SER A 17 8.42 -1.20 -4.75
N ILE A 18 7.39 -2.04 -4.61
CA ILE A 18 6.24 -1.75 -3.75
C ILE A 18 6.67 -1.61 -2.28
N ARG A 19 7.47 -2.54 -1.76
CA ARG A 19 7.95 -2.48 -0.37
C ARG A 19 8.76 -1.21 -0.10
N LYS A 20 9.62 -0.83 -1.04
CA LYS A 20 10.41 0.41 -0.96
C LYS A 20 9.49 1.64 -0.94
N ALA A 21 8.52 1.73 -1.85
CA ALA A 21 7.57 2.83 -1.89
C ALA A 21 6.75 2.96 -0.59
N VAL A 22 6.27 1.85 -0.03
CA VAL A 22 5.54 1.83 1.26
C VAL A 22 6.45 2.24 2.43
N SER A 23 7.72 1.86 2.42
CA SER A 23 8.68 2.27 3.46
C SER A 23 8.93 3.79 3.46
N GLY A 24 8.84 4.45 2.29
CA GLY A 24 8.97 5.91 2.14
C GLY A 24 7.74 6.72 2.54
N LEU A 25 6.64 6.08 2.96
CA LEU A 25 5.50 6.77 3.54
C LEU A 25 5.86 7.35 4.92
N ASN A 26 5.15 8.41 5.32
CA ASN A 26 5.17 8.82 6.72
C ASN A 26 4.42 7.78 7.57
N GLU A 27 4.58 7.84 8.90
CA GLU A 27 4.00 6.87 9.82
C GLU A 27 2.48 6.73 9.68
N ARG A 28 1.76 7.85 9.56
CA ARG A 28 0.29 7.85 9.44
C ARG A 28 -0.18 7.21 8.13
N ASP A 29 0.43 7.59 7.02
CA ASP A 29 0.10 7.08 5.69
C ASP A 29 0.40 5.57 5.59
N ARG A 30 1.54 5.14 6.16
CA ARG A 30 1.89 3.71 6.26
C ARG A 30 0.91 2.94 7.13
N LEU A 31 0.51 3.48 8.28
CA LEU A 31 -0.50 2.85 9.14
C LEU A 31 -1.81 2.63 8.39
N ILE A 32 -2.31 3.65 7.68
CA ILE A 32 -3.57 3.57 6.92
C ILE A 32 -3.49 2.46 5.86
N ILE A 33 -2.44 2.43 5.05
CA ILE A 33 -2.26 1.40 4.01
C ILE A 33 -2.06 0.02 4.61
N THR A 34 -1.33 -0.08 5.73
CA THR A 34 -1.12 -1.35 6.43
C THR A 34 -2.45 -1.96 6.88
N LEU A 35 -3.34 -1.15 7.47
CA LEU A 35 -4.67 -1.60 7.88
C LEU A 35 -5.58 -1.89 6.67
N ARG A 36 -5.56 -1.05 5.63
CA ARG A 36 -6.43 -1.21 4.45
C ARG A 36 -6.15 -2.47 3.64
N PHE A 37 -4.89 -2.90 3.58
CA PHE A 37 -4.44 -3.99 2.70
C PHE A 37 -3.78 -5.14 3.46
N GLY A 38 -3.92 -5.20 4.79
CA GLY A 38 -3.42 -6.32 5.60
C GLY A 38 -1.91 -6.52 5.53
N LEU A 39 -1.13 -5.43 5.45
CA LEU A 39 0.33 -5.56 5.36
C LEU A 39 0.92 -6.01 6.69
N HIS A 40 2.10 -6.64 6.65
CA HIS A 40 2.81 -7.14 7.83
C HIS A 40 2.04 -8.16 8.67
N GLY A 41 1.22 -9.00 8.02
CA GLY A 41 0.47 -10.07 8.68
C GLY A 41 -0.75 -9.58 9.45
N LYS A 42 -1.24 -8.37 9.16
CA LYS A 42 -2.53 -7.89 9.66
C LYS A 42 -3.65 -8.31 8.72
N ASP A 43 -4.87 -8.35 9.23
CA ASP A 43 -6.05 -8.49 8.37
C ASP A 43 -6.33 -7.18 7.62
N GLU A 44 -6.86 -7.29 6.41
CA GLU A 44 -7.36 -6.14 5.68
C GLU A 44 -8.63 -5.59 6.35
N MET A 45 -8.75 -4.26 6.38
CA MET A 45 -9.87 -3.55 6.96
C MET A 45 -10.48 -2.64 5.90
N THR A 46 -11.80 -2.55 5.83
CA THR A 46 -12.52 -1.59 4.97
C THR A 46 -12.21 -0.14 5.36
N GLN A 47 -12.52 0.82 4.47
CA GLN A 47 -12.37 2.25 4.79
C GLN A 47 -13.16 2.66 6.04
N LYS A 48 -14.33 2.06 6.26
CA LYS A 48 -15.16 2.31 7.43
C LYS A 48 -14.47 1.80 8.69
N GLU A 49 -13.98 0.57 8.70
CA GLU A 49 -13.31 -0.01 9.86
C GLU A 49 -12.02 0.74 10.22
N VAL A 50 -11.23 1.17 9.22
CA VAL A 50 -10.07 2.02 9.47
C VAL A 50 -10.48 3.39 10.02
N ALA A 51 -11.57 3.96 9.55
CA ALA A 51 -12.11 5.22 10.03
C ALA A 51 -12.53 5.13 11.50
N ASP A 52 -13.28 4.07 11.84
CA ASP A 52 -13.71 3.76 13.20
C ASP A 52 -12.50 3.55 14.13
N THR A 53 -11.48 2.83 13.65
CA THR A 53 -10.23 2.58 14.40
C THR A 53 -9.42 3.85 14.68
N LEU A 54 -9.37 4.77 13.70
CA LEU A 54 -8.57 5.99 13.80
C LEU A 54 -9.37 7.20 14.33
N GLY A 55 -10.65 7.02 14.68
CA GLY A 55 -11.50 8.07 15.22
C GLY A 55 -11.74 9.24 14.25
N ILE A 56 -11.79 8.97 12.94
CA ILE A 56 -12.02 9.97 11.89
C ILE A 56 -13.10 9.52 10.92
N SER A 57 -13.59 10.41 10.06
CA SER A 57 -14.65 10.04 9.11
C SER A 57 -14.14 9.13 7.98
N GLN A 58 -15.00 8.22 7.52
CA GLN A 58 -14.72 7.36 6.37
C GLN A 58 -14.43 8.18 5.10
N SER A 59 -15.09 9.32 4.90
CA SER A 59 -14.78 10.24 3.79
C SER A 59 -13.38 10.87 3.92
N TYR A 60 -12.87 11.09 5.14
CA TYR A 60 -11.50 11.55 5.32
C TYR A 60 -10.49 10.44 5.04
N ILE A 61 -10.75 9.20 5.48
CA ILE A 61 -9.95 8.02 5.10
C ILE A 61 -9.91 7.86 3.58
N SER A 62 -11.04 7.94 2.90
CA SER A 62 -11.11 7.83 1.43
C SER A 62 -10.20 8.85 0.72
N ARG A 63 -10.21 10.11 1.18
CA ARG A 63 -9.33 11.15 0.64
C ARG A 63 -7.85 10.88 0.91
N LEU A 64 -7.51 10.40 2.12
CA LEU A 64 -6.14 10.04 2.48
C LEU A 64 -5.67 8.85 1.64
N GLU A 65 -6.45 7.77 1.56
CA GLU A 65 -6.14 6.58 0.78
C GLU A 65 -5.87 6.93 -0.68
N LYS A 66 -6.73 7.75 -1.30
CA LYS A 66 -6.50 8.23 -2.68
C LYS A 66 -5.16 8.95 -2.83
N ARG A 67 -4.87 9.93 -1.96
CA ARG A 67 -3.59 10.66 -1.96
C ARG A 67 -2.39 9.74 -1.79
N ILE A 68 -2.50 8.76 -0.90
CA ILE A 68 -1.41 7.82 -0.61
C ILE A 68 -1.17 6.89 -1.80
N ILE A 69 -2.23 6.34 -2.40
CA ILE A 69 -2.14 5.51 -3.60
C ILE A 69 -1.51 6.30 -4.76
N ASP A 70 -1.93 7.56 -4.97
CA ASP A 70 -1.35 8.41 -6.01
C ASP A 70 0.15 8.68 -5.76
N LYS A 71 0.56 8.83 -4.50
CA LYS A 71 1.99 8.93 -4.14
C LYS A 71 2.73 7.64 -4.45
N LEU A 72 2.22 6.48 -4.01
CA LEU A 72 2.85 5.18 -4.25
C LEU A 72 3.00 4.89 -5.74
N LYS A 73 1.97 5.17 -6.55
CA LYS A 73 2.04 5.03 -8.02
C LYS A 73 3.17 5.85 -8.62
N LYS A 74 3.32 7.10 -8.19
CA LYS A 74 4.41 7.98 -8.66
C LYS A 74 5.78 7.40 -8.32
N GLU A 75 5.98 6.98 -7.07
CA GLU A 75 7.25 6.39 -6.62
C GLU A 75 7.60 5.12 -7.41
N ILE A 76 6.62 4.24 -7.63
CA ILE A 76 6.82 2.99 -8.38
C ILE A 76 7.11 3.28 -9.86
N SER A 77 6.37 4.21 -10.49
CA SER A 77 6.60 4.58 -11.90
C SER A 77 7.88 5.38 -12.16
N SER A 78 8.47 5.94 -11.10
CA SER A 78 9.72 6.71 -11.18
C SER A 78 10.95 5.88 -10.77
N SER A 79 10.74 4.61 -10.42
CA SER A 79 11.78 3.65 -10.01
C SER A 79 12.22 2.77 -11.16
#